data_AF-A0A3T0LZJ0-F1
#
_entry.id   AF-A0A3T0LZJ0-F1
#
_cell.length_a   1.000
_cell.length_b   1.000
_cell.length_c   1.000
_cell.angle_alpha   90.00
_cell.angle_beta   90.00
_cell.angle_gamma   90.00
#
_symmetry.space_group_name_H-M   'P 1'
#
loop_
_entity.id
_entity.type
_entity.pdbx_description
1 polymer ?
#
loop_
_entity_poly.entity_id
_entity_poly.type
_entity_poly.pdbx_seq_one_letter_code
_entity_poly.pdbx_strand_id
1 'polypeptide(L)'
;MFDVYEERRVIMSDICNWILIGYEMLSVLIPFFITYVILQSVFRKDEMRNKKRNLIWNFIFAVYIFGVLHFTGAGTLYNIKMYGLKINPNEVNLIPFSGNTDVVEYVLNIILFIPLGFLIPLIWTSWNKWKSVIIGSSFSILIELSQLFNTRRTDIDDFILNTLGAIVGYCLYKMINRVKKKDIQTSYLEIEPFIFICAMFLGRFFIFNEFGLAKILYKF
;
A
#
# COMPACT_ATOMS: atom_id res chain seq x y z
N MET A 1 29.38 -17.75 27.87
CA MET A 1 28.35 -18.75 27.50
C MET A 1 26.99 -18.10 27.33
N PHE A 2 26.55 -17.23 28.26
CA PHE A 2 25.32 -16.44 28.16
C PHE A 2 25.24 -15.58 26.88
N ASP A 3 26.32 -14.88 26.52
CA ASP A 3 26.34 -14.00 25.33
C ASP A 3 26.10 -14.74 24.00
N VAL A 4 26.61 -15.97 23.86
CA VAL A 4 26.43 -16.77 22.63
C VAL A 4 24.98 -17.24 22.48
N TYR A 5 24.27 -17.46 23.58
CA TYR A 5 22.84 -17.81 23.55
C TYR A 5 21.96 -16.58 23.28
N GLU A 6 22.33 -15.41 23.82
CA GLU A 6 21.68 -14.12 23.53
C GLU A 6 21.80 -13.80 22.04
N GLU A 7 23.01 -13.86 21.50
CA GLU A 7 23.33 -13.57 20.10
C GLU A 7 22.58 -14.52 19.15
N ARG A 8 22.57 -15.83 19.44
CA ARG A 8 21.80 -16.80 18.66
C ARG A 8 20.29 -16.53 18.67
N ARG A 9 19.75 -16.04 19.79
CA ARG A 9 18.32 -15.68 19.89
C ARG A 9 17.98 -14.45 19.06
N VAL A 10 18.84 -13.42 19.09
CA VAL A 10 18.67 -12.20 18.27
C VAL A 10 18.70 -12.57 16.79
N ILE A 11 19.72 -13.31 16.34
CA ILE A 11 19.85 -13.73 14.94
C ILE A 11 18.61 -14.53 14.48
N MET A 12 18.14 -15.45 15.31
CA MET A 12 16.94 -16.24 14.97
C MET A 12 15.70 -15.36 14.86
N SER A 13 15.53 -14.38 15.77
CA SER A 13 14.43 -13.42 15.72
C SER A 13 14.46 -12.58 14.44
N ASP A 14 15.64 -12.11 14.04
CA ASP A 14 15.80 -11.33 12.81
C ASP A 14 15.43 -12.16 11.57
N ILE A 15 15.89 -13.41 11.50
CA ILE A 15 15.54 -14.34 10.43
C ILE A 15 14.03 -14.54 10.35
N CYS A 16 13.36 -14.78 11.49
CA CYS A 16 11.91 -14.93 11.54
C CYS A 16 11.18 -13.67 11.05
N ASN A 17 11.67 -12.47 11.42
CA ASN A 17 11.11 -11.21 10.95
C ASN A 17 11.26 -11.05 9.43
N TRP A 18 12.43 -11.36 8.86
CA TRP A 18 12.62 -11.33 7.41
C TRP A 18 11.70 -12.30 6.66
N ILE A 19 11.46 -13.48 7.23
CA ILE A 19 10.52 -14.46 6.68
C ILE A 19 9.08 -13.89 6.69
N LEU A 20 8.66 -13.23 7.78
CA LEU A 20 7.34 -12.60 7.87
C LEU A 20 7.16 -11.48 6.84
N ILE A 21 8.15 -10.60 6.70
CA ILE A 21 8.14 -9.53 5.70
C ILE A 21 8.09 -10.11 4.28
N GLY A 22 8.87 -11.15 4.01
CA GLY A 22 8.87 -11.84 2.72
C GLY A 22 7.50 -12.45 2.39
N TYR A 23 6.85 -13.07 3.37
CA TYR A 23 5.49 -13.61 3.22
C TYR A 23 4.46 -12.51 2.95
N GLU A 24 4.51 -11.40 3.70
CA GLU A 24 3.64 -10.24 3.45
C GLU A 24 3.83 -9.72 2.02
N MET A 25 5.08 -9.57 1.59
CA MET A 25 5.42 -9.10 0.24
C MET A 25 4.88 -10.03 -0.85
N LEU A 26 5.00 -11.36 -0.67
CA LEU A 26 4.45 -12.34 -1.61
C LEU A 26 2.92 -12.29 -1.67
N SER A 27 2.25 -12.10 -0.52
CA SER A 27 0.78 -11.97 -0.46
C SER A 27 0.24 -10.78 -1.26
N VAL A 28 1.08 -9.78 -1.48
CA VAL A 28 0.79 -8.56 -2.24
C VAL A 28 1.21 -8.69 -3.72
N LEU A 29 2.43 -9.16 -3.97
CA LEU A 29 3.02 -9.20 -5.32
C LEU A 29 2.44 -10.31 -6.21
N ILE A 30 2.06 -11.47 -5.66
CA ILE A 30 1.45 -12.55 -6.45
C ILE A 30 0.13 -12.09 -7.10
N PRO A 31 -0.84 -11.53 -6.35
CA PRO A 31 -2.06 -10.93 -6.93
C PRO A 31 -1.78 -9.85 -7.96
N PHE A 32 -0.77 -9.00 -7.74
CA PHE A 32 -0.34 -8.03 -8.74
C PHE A 32 0.06 -8.70 -10.06
N PHE A 33 0.92 -9.72 -10.03
CA PHE A 33 1.37 -10.40 -11.25
C PHE A 33 0.21 -11.12 -11.96
N ILE A 34 -0.67 -11.78 -11.21
CA ILE A 34 -1.88 -12.42 -11.75
C ILE A 34 -2.75 -11.37 -12.47
N THR A 35 -3.09 -10.28 -11.78
CA THR A 35 -3.88 -9.18 -12.36
C THR A 35 -3.19 -8.57 -13.58
N TYR A 36 -1.88 -8.35 -13.53
CA TYR A 36 -1.10 -7.84 -14.66
C TYR A 36 -1.22 -8.76 -15.88
N VAL A 37 -1.02 -10.08 -15.72
CA VAL A 37 -1.12 -11.06 -16.80
C VAL A 37 -2.56 -11.13 -17.36
N ILE A 38 -3.58 -11.10 -16.51
CA ILE A 38 -4.98 -11.09 -16.94
C ILE A 38 -5.27 -9.86 -17.79
N LEU A 39 -4.93 -8.66 -17.31
CA LEU A 39 -5.15 -7.41 -18.05
C LEU A 39 -4.39 -7.39 -19.38
N GLN A 40 -3.18 -7.96 -19.43
CA GLN A 40 -2.41 -8.10 -20.67
C GLN A 40 -3.06 -9.06 -21.67
N SER A 41 -3.66 -10.16 -21.17
CA SER A 41 -4.26 -11.21 -21.99
C SER A 41 -5.63 -10.80 -22.54
N VAL A 42 -6.45 -10.15 -21.72
CA VAL A 42 -7.81 -9.70 -22.09
C VAL A 42 -7.76 -8.53 -23.07
N PHE A 43 -6.93 -7.53 -22.80
CA PHE A 43 -6.86 -6.30 -23.62
C PHE A 43 -5.82 -6.39 -24.76
N ARG A 44 -5.40 -7.61 -25.11
CA ARG A 44 -4.51 -7.98 -26.25
C ARG A 44 -3.56 -6.86 -26.67
N LYS A 45 -2.56 -6.59 -25.82
CA LYS A 45 -1.67 -5.41 -25.90
C LYS A 45 -0.60 -5.47 -27.00
N ASP A 46 -0.91 -5.86 -28.23
CA ASP A 46 0.10 -5.88 -29.31
C ASP A 46 0.48 -4.49 -29.82
N GLU A 47 -0.31 -3.45 -29.53
CA GLU A 47 0.00 -2.06 -29.90
C GLU A 47 0.86 -1.29 -28.88
N MET A 48 1.19 -1.87 -27.71
CA MET A 48 2.05 -1.19 -26.73
C MET A 48 3.49 -1.13 -27.20
N ARG A 49 3.89 0.04 -27.71
CA ARG A 49 5.23 0.38 -28.21
C ARG A 49 6.38 0.08 -27.23
N ASN A 50 6.10 -0.16 -25.93
CA ASN A 50 7.12 -0.59 -24.96
C ASN A 50 6.55 -1.41 -23.78
N LYS A 51 6.22 -2.69 -24.02
CA LYS A 51 5.75 -3.65 -22.98
C LYS A 51 6.69 -3.73 -21.76
N LYS A 52 8.01 -3.70 -21.96
CA LYS A 52 9.02 -3.75 -20.87
C LYS A 52 8.92 -2.52 -19.95
N ARG A 53 8.81 -1.31 -20.51
CA ARG A 53 8.67 -0.08 -19.72
C ARG A 53 7.39 -0.08 -18.88
N ASN A 54 6.28 -0.57 -19.44
CA ASN A 54 5.02 -0.70 -18.70
C ASN A 54 5.13 -1.67 -17.53
N LEU A 55 5.77 -2.83 -17.72
CA LEU A 55 6.01 -3.78 -16.63
C LEU A 55 6.85 -3.16 -15.51
N ILE A 56 7.95 -2.49 -15.85
CA ILE A 56 8.85 -1.86 -14.87
C ILE A 56 8.10 -0.85 -14.00
N TRP A 57 7.35 0.06 -14.62
CA TRP A 57 6.62 1.09 -13.86
C TRP A 57 5.52 0.51 -12.98
N ASN A 58 4.75 -0.45 -13.49
CA ASN A 58 3.73 -1.14 -12.68
C ASN A 58 4.37 -1.94 -11.54
N PHE A 59 5.54 -2.53 -11.75
CA PHE A 59 6.25 -3.23 -10.69
C PHE A 59 6.78 -2.27 -9.62
N ILE A 60 7.33 -1.10 -10.01
CA ILE A 60 7.70 -0.04 -9.05
C ILE A 60 6.49 0.40 -8.23
N PHE A 61 5.35 0.60 -8.89
CA PHE A 61 4.09 0.92 -8.23
C PHE A 61 3.68 -0.20 -7.25
N ALA A 62 3.82 -1.47 -7.64
CA ALA A 62 3.47 -2.60 -6.79
C ALA A 62 4.36 -2.69 -5.53
N VAL A 63 5.67 -2.52 -5.69
CA VAL A 63 6.60 -2.47 -4.54
C VAL A 63 6.26 -1.30 -3.62
N TYR A 64 5.90 -0.14 -4.18
CA TYR A 64 5.44 1.00 -3.41
C TYR A 64 4.16 0.70 -2.62
N ILE A 65 3.13 0.12 -3.25
CA ILE A 65 1.88 -0.23 -2.57
C ILE A 65 2.12 -1.25 -1.44
N PHE A 66 3.00 -2.24 -1.66
CA PHE A 66 3.44 -3.13 -0.58
C PHE A 66 4.01 -2.33 0.60
N GLY A 67 4.93 -1.39 0.34
CA GLY A 67 5.51 -0.53 1.37
C GLY A 67 4.45 0.25 2.14
N VAL A 68 3.46 0.86 1.46
CA VAL A 68 2.37 1.57 2.13
C VAL A 68 1.58 0.64 3.04
N LEU A 69 1.17 -0.54 2.57
CA LEU A 69 0.40 -1.50 3.36
C LEU A 69 1.19 -2.03 4.57
N HIS A 70 2.50 -2.23 4.41
CA HIS A 70 3.40 -2.68 5.47
C HIS A 70 3.56 -1.61 6.55
N PHE A 71 3.95 -0.38 6.17
CA PHE A 71 4.23 0.69 7.13
C PHE A 71 2.97 1.22 7.84
N THR A 72 1.83 1.28 7.13
CA THR A 72 0.53 1.61 7.78
C THR A 72 -0.01 0.45 8.63
N GLY A 73 0.54 -0.76 8.44
CA GLY A 73 0.05 -1.99 9.05
C GLY A 73 -1.45 -2.18 8.82
N ALA A 74 -1.84 -2.18 7.55
CA ALA A 74 -3.21 -2.43 7.14
C ALA A 74 -3.74 -3.74 7.78
N GLY A 75 -5.02 -3.78 8.15
CA GLY A 75 -5.62 -4.95 8.76
C GLY A 75 -5.77 -6.12 7.79
N THR A 76 -5.97 -7.32 8.34
CA THR A 76 -6.18 -8.57 7.62
C THR A 76 -7.40 -9.31 8.14
N LEU A 77 -7.88 -10.27 7.36
CA LEU A 77 -8.94 -11.20 7.79
C LEU A 77 -8.55 -11.95 9.07
N TYR A 78 -7.26 -12.23 9.28
CA TYR A 78 -6.80 -12.98 10.44
C TYR A 78 -6.83 -12.15 11.73
N ASN A 79 -6.72 -10.82 11.64
CA ASN A 79 -6.99 -9.95 12.78
C ASN A 79 -8.45 -10.07 13.24
N ILE A 80 -9.41 -10.12 12.30
CA ILE A 80 -10.83 -10.37 12.61
C ILE A 80 -11.02 -11.73 13.29
N LYS A 81 -10.37 -12.77 12.79
CA LYS A 81 -10.45 -14.12 13.39
C LYS A 81 -9.88 -14.18 14.81
N MET A 82 -8.87 -13.36 15.09
CA MET A 82 -8.17 -13.34 16.39
C MET A 82 -8.90 -12.48 17.42
N TYR A 83 -9.26 -11.25 17.05
CA TYR A 83 -9.83 -10.25 17.96
C TYR A 83 -11.36 -10.23 17.95
N GLY A 84 -11.98 -10.85 16.93
CA GLY A 84 -13.41 -10.73 16.65
C GLY A 84 -13.77 -9.39 15.98
N LEU A 85 -15.06 -9.21 15.65
CA LEU A 85 -15.61 -7.93 15.16
C LEU A 85 -16.00 -7.02 16.34
N LYS A 86 -15.04 -6.70 17.21
CA LYS A 86 -15.25 -5.78 18.32
C LYS A 86 -14.60 -4.44 17.97
N ILE A 87 -15.40 -3.51 17.44
CA ILE A 87 -14.95 -2.14 17.20
C ILE A 87 -14.95 -1.42 18.55
N ASN A 88 -13.76 -1.04 19.02
CA ASN A 88 -13.62 -0.24 20.22
C ASN A 88 -13.78 1.25 19.87
N PRO A 89 -14.78 1.97 20.40
CA PRO A 89 -14.96 3.39 20.10
C PRO A 89 -13.75 4.25 20.46
N ASN A 90 -12.93 3.82 21.43
CA ASN A 90 -11.71 4.54 21.83
C ASN A 90 -10.55 4.36 20.83
N GLU A 91 -10.69 3.46 19.86
CA GLU A 91 -9.72 3.24 18.78
C GLU A 91 -10.13 3.98 17.50
N VAL A 92 -11.26 4.69 17.51
CA VAL A 92 -11.76 5.45 16.36
C VAL A 92 -11.75 6.94 16.69
N ASN A 93 -10.82 7.69 16.11
CA ASN A 93 -10.79 9.14 16.21
C ASN A 93 -11.36 9.78 14.94
N LEU A 94 -12.53 10.40 15.07
CA LEU A 94 -13.18 11.13 13.96
C LEU A 94 -13.11 12.65 14.12
N ILE A 95 -12.49 13.14 15.19
CA ILE A 95 -12.33 14.58 15.42
C ILE A 95 -10.95 14.99 14.91
N PRO A 96 -10.86 15.75 13.82
CA PRO A 96 -9.59 16.08 13.21
C PRO A 96 -8.74 16.95 14.14
N PHE A 97 -7.45 16.62 14.22
CA PHE A 97 -6.41 17.31 14.98
C PHE A 97 -6.75 17.44 16.47
N SER A 98 -7.48 16.47 17.01
CA SER A 98 -7.89 16.43 18.43
C SER A 98 -6.94 15.64 19.32
N GLY A 99 -6.07 14.82 18.72
CA GLY A 99 -5.06 14.03 19.43
C GLY A 99 -3.82 14.85 19.80
N ASN A 100 -3.09 14.40 20.82
CA ASN A 100 -1.74 14.88 21.13
C ASN A 100 -0.71 14.18 20.22
N THR A 101 -0.95 14.21 18.91
CA THR A 101 -0.16 13.50 17.90
C THR A 101 1.10 14.29 17.57
N ASP A 102 2.24 13.60 17.39
CA ASP A 102 3.50 14.26 17.04
C ASP A 102 3.42 14.80 15.60
N VAL A 103 3.96 16.00 15.38
CA VAL A 103 4.10 16.61 14.05
C VAL A 103 4.88 15.70 13.10
N VAL A 104 5.83 14.92 13.63
CA VAL A 104 6.59 13.94 12.85
C VAL A 104 5.66 12.89 12.22
N GLU A 105 4.69 12.37 12.97
CA GLU A 105 3.71 11.38 12.45
C GLU A 105 2.87 11.98 11.34
N TYR A 106 2.43 13.23 11.51
CA TYR A 106 1.67 13.92 10.48
C TYR A 106 2.45 14.10 9.17
N VAL A 107 3.72 14.49 9.28
CA VAL A 107 4.60 14.65 8.11
C VAL A 107 4.85 13.30 7.42
N LEU A 108 5.00 12.22 8.18
CA LEU A 108 5.21 10.88 7.62
C LEU A 108 4.00 10.41 6.80
N ASN A 109 2.78 10.65 7.25
CA ASN A 109 1.56 10.32 6.48
C ASN A 109 1.50 11.08 5.14
N ILE A 110 1.81 12.38 5.15
CA ILE A 110 1.90 13.17 3.91
C ILE A 110 2.96 12.57 2.99
N ILE A 111 4.18 12.35 3.48
CA ILE A 111 5.30 11.85 2.67
C ILE A 111 4.98 10.48 2.08
N LEU A 112 4.29 9.62 2.83
CA LEU A 112 3.95 8.27 2.41
C LEU A 112 3.06 8.24 1.15
N PHE A 113 2.17 9.22 0.99
CA PHE A 113 1.24 9.31 -0.14
C PHE A 113 1.70 10.20 -1.31
N ILE A 114 2.79 10.96 -1.15
CA ILE A 114 3.40 11.73 -2.25
C ILE A 114 3.73 10.83 -3.45
N PRO A 115 4.39 9.66 -3.30
CA PRO A 115 4.67 8.79 -4.43
C PRO A 115 3.41 8.30 -5.15
N LEU A 116 2.31 8.03 -4.44
CA LEU A 116 1.04 7.64 -5.07
C LEU A 116 0.53 8.72 -6.02
N GLY A 117 0.42 9.95 -5.54
CA GLY A 117 -0.04 11.09 -6.33
C GLY A 117 0.86 11.40 -7.52
N PHE A 118 2.15 11.09 -7.42
CA PHE A 118 3.13 11.25 -8.49
C PHE A 118 3.09 10.13 -9.52
N LEU A 119 3.07 8.87 -9.08
CA LEU A 119 3.16 7.69 -9.93
C LEU A 119 1.89 7.48 -10.76
N ILE A 120 0.71 7.80 -10.22
CA ILE A 120 -0.55 7.60 -10.94
C ILE A 120 -0.54 8.29 -12.32
N PRO A 121 -0.37 9.62 -12.42
CA PRO A 121 -0.37 10.29 -13.72
C PRO A 121 0.89 10.00 -14.55
N LEU A 122 1.99 9.56 -13.93
CA LEU A 122 3.21 9.15 -14.63
C LEU A 122 3.03 7.82 -15.38
N ILE A 123 2.32 6.86 -14.77
CA ILE A 123 2.11 5.52 -15.31
C ILE A 123 0.81 5.43 -16.11
N TRP A 124 -0.20 6.24 -15.79
CA TRP A 124 -1.51 6.26 -16.45
C TRP A 124 -1.79 7.65 -17.01
N THR A 125 -1.32 7.90 -18.22
CA THR A 125 -1.18 9.23 -18.84
C THR A 125 -2.50 9.95 -19.21
N SER A 126 -3.69 9.34 -19.01
CA SER A 126 -4.99 9.99 -19.27
C SER A 126 -5.59 10.69 -18.05
N TRP A 127 -4.80 10.86 -16.98
CA TRP A 127 -5.33 11.20 -15.66
C TRP A 127 -5.19 12.68 -15.32
N ASN A 128 -6.32 13.31 -14.97
CA ASN A 128 -6.36 14.67 -14.44
C ASN A 128 -6.16 14.67 -12.91
N LYS A 129 -5.98 15.87 -12.33
CA LYS A 129 -5.73 16.07 -10.89
C LYS A 129 -6.71 15.32 -9.99
N TRP A 130 -8.00 15.32 -10.34
CA TRP A 130 -9.05 14.80 -9.49
C TRP A 130 -8.99 13.29 -9.38
N LYS A 131 -8.65 12.58 -10.45
CA LYS A 131 -8.58 11.12 -10.41
C LYS A 131 -7.45 10.62 -9.50
N SER A 132 -6.28 11.28 -9.53
CA SER A 132 -5.16 10.93 -8.63
C SER A 132 -5.53 11.14 -7.16
N VAL A 133 -6.25 12.22 -6.86
CA VAL A 133 -6.76 12.51 -5.51
C VAL A 133 -7.82 11.50 -5.10
N ILE A 134 -8.78 11.16 -5.98
CA ILE A 134 -9.84 10.17 -5.69
C ILE A 134 -9.25 8.79 -5.40
N ILE A 135 -8.28 8.34 -6.17
CA ILE A 135 -7.62 7.06 -5.89
C ILE A 135 -6.85 7.13 -4.57
N GLY A 136 -6.10 8.21 -4.34
CA GLY A 136 -5.37 8.40 -3.09
C GLY A 136 -6.28 8.38 -1.87
N SER A 137 -7.36 9.16 -1.90
CA SER A 137 -8.32 9.21 -0.81
C SER A 137 -9.06 7.88 -0.62
N SER A 138 -9.47 7.23 -1.70
CA SER A 138 -10.12 5.91 -1.64
C SER A 138 -9.18 4.84 -1.06
N PHE A 139 -7.90 4.87 -1.43
CA PHE A 139 -6.91 3.95 -0.88
C PHE A 139 -6.63 4.22 0.59
N SER A 140 -6.54 5.49 1.01
CA SER A 140 -6.42 5.82 2.42
C SER A 140 -7.62 5.34 3.23
N ILE A 141 -8.85 5.57 2.75
CA ILE A 141 -10.06 5.05 3.40
C ILE A 141 -10.02 3.52 3.50
N LEU A 142 -9.56 2.84 2.44
CA LEU A 142 -9.45 1.38 2.46
C LEU A 142 -8.48 0.89 3.56
N ILE A 143 -7.38 1.60 3.79
CA ILE A 143 -6.43 1.31 4.87
C ILE A 143 -7.07 1.57 6.23
N GLU A 144 -7.64 2.76 6.45
CA GLU A 144 -8.32 3.13 7.70
C GLU A 144 -9.41 2.12 8.08
N LEU A 145 -10.27 1.75 7.12
CA LEU A 145 -11.33 0.76 7.33
C LEU A 145 -10.78 -0.62 7.65
N SER A 146 -9.62 -0.98 7.09
CA SER A 146 -8.98 -2.25 7.39
C SER A 146 -8.44 -2.29 8.82
N GLN A 147 -7.97 -1.14 9.34
CA GLN A 147 -7.41 -1.05 10.67
C GLN A 147 -8.48 -1.19 11.75
N LEU A 148 -9.76 -0.94 11.47
CA LEU A 148 -10.87 -1.28 12.38
C LEU A 148 -10.90 -2.78 12.77
N PHE A 149 -10.22 -3.64 12.01
CA PHE A 149 -10.14 -5.07 12.25
C PHE A 149 -8.91 -5.51 13.02
N ASN A 150 -7.88 -4.65 13.11
CA ASN A 150 -6.75 -4.85 13.99
C ASN A 150 -6.87 -3.89 15.17
N THR A 151 -6.17 -4.11 16.28
CA THR A 151 -6.29 -3.23 17.46
C THR A 151 -5.56 -1.89 17.26
N ARG A 152 -5.42 -1.41 16.00
CA ARG A 152 -4.81 -0.13 15.69
C ARG A 152 -5.88 0.96 15.71
N ARG A 153 -5.43 2.19 15.93
CA ARG A 153 -6.31 3.35 15.87
C ARG A 153 -6.56 3.72 14.42
N THR A 154 -7.83 3.92 14.09
CA THR A 154 -8.29 4.57 12.86
C THR A 154 -8.42 6.05 13.15
N ASP A 155 -7.79 6.89 12.34
CA ASP A 155 -7.75 8.34 12.57
C ASP A 155 -8.14 9.11 11.30
N ILE A 156 -9.07 10.05 11.45
CA ILE A 156 -9.45 10.96 10.37
C ILE A 156 -8.26 11.84 9.93
N ASP A 157 -7.30 12.09 10.81
CA ASP A 157 -6.08 12.83 10.50
C ASP A 157 -5.25 12.08 9.45
N ASP A 158 -5.10 10.77 9.58
CA ASP A 158 -4.36 9.92 8.64
C ASP A 158 -4.99 10.00 7.25
N PHE A 159 -6.32 9.91 7.17
CA PHE A 159 -7.06 10.11 5.92
C PHE A 159 -6.81 11.47 5.27
N ILE A 160 -6.89 12.55 6.06
CA ILE A 160 -6.69 13.92 5.57
C ILE A 160 -5.26 14.10 5.07
N LEU A 161 -4.27 13.68 5.85
CA LEU A 161 -2.85 13.86 5.57
C LEU A 161 -2.38 13.02 4.39
N ASN A 162 -2.84 11.77 4.28
CA ASN A 162 -2.59 10.92 3.12
C ASN A 162 -3.18 11.53 1.84
N THR A 163 -4.41 12.07 1.92
CA THR A 163 -5.03 12.78 0.80
C THR A 163 -4.22 14.03 0.40
N LEU A 164 -3.69 14.75 1.39
CA LEU A 164 -2.81 15.90 1.19
C LEU A 164 -1.50 15.49 0.50
N GLY A 165 -0.89 14.38 0.91
CA GLY A 165 0.26 13.75 0.27
C GLY A 165 -0.01 13.45 -1.21
N ALA A 166 -1.15 12.85 -1.54
CA ALA A 166 -1.54 12.57 -2.92
C ALA A 166 -1.68 13.85 -3.76
N ILE A 167 -2.24 14.93 -3.19
CA ILE A 167 -2.32 16.25 -3.86
C ILE A 167 -0.92 16.80 -4.13
N VAL A 168 -0.02 16.77 -3.14
CA VAL A 168 1.36 17.24 -3.28
C VAL A 168 2.10 16.44 -4.35
N GLY A 169 1.99 15.11 -4.34
CA GLY A 169 2.57 14.22 -5.34
C GLY A 169 2.13 14.55 -6.78
N TYR A 170 0.82 14.79 -6.98
CA TYR A 170 0.31 15.19 -8.27
C TYR A 170 0.85 16.56 -8.72
N CYS A 171 0.95 17.52 -7.79
CA CYS A 171 1.53 18.84 -8.07
C CYS A 171 3.00 18.72 -8.50
N LEU A 172 3.79 17.88 -7.82
CA LEU A 172 5.18 17.59 -8.20
C LEU A 172 5.28 16.98 -9.60
N TYR A 173 4.42 16.01 -9.92
CA TYR A 173 4.34 15.44 -11.27
C TYR A 173 4.09 16.54 -12.31
N LYS A 174 3.12 17.42 -12.07
CA LYS A 174 2.78 18.51 -12.99
C LYS A 174 3.94 19.49 -13.18
N MET A 175 4.67 19.81 -12.11
CA MET A 175 5.84 20.69 -12.19
C MET A 175 6.93 20.09 -13.08
N ILE A 176 7.21 18.79 -12.94
CA ILE A 176 8.24 18.09 -13.70
C ILE A 176 7.80 17.85 -15.15
N ASN A 177 6.55 17.44 -15.38
CA ASN A 177 6.08 17.05 -16.71
C ASN A 177 5.69 18.24 -17.61
N ARG A 178 5.55 19.46 -17.06
CA ARG A 178 5.43 20.71 -17.84
C ARG A 178 6.60 20.95 -18.81
N VAL A 179 7.72 20.25 -18.62
CA VAL A 179 8.95 20.39 -19.40
C VAL A 179 9.05 19.35 -20.55
N LYS A 180 8.21 18.31 -20.60
CA LYS A 180 8.28 17.23 -21.60
C LYS A 180 6.99 17.14 -22.43
N LYS A 181 7.10 17.17 -23.77
CA LYS A 181 5.98 16.93 -24.70
C LYS A 181 6.00 15.49 -25.21
N LYS A 182 4.78 14.91 -25.30
CA LYS A 182 4.39 13.55 -25.71
C LYS A 182 4.54 12.48 -24.62
N ASP A 183 3.50 12.36 -23.80
CA ASP A 183 3.21 11.16 -23.04
C ASP A 183 2.83 10.02 -24.02
N ILE A 184 3.61 8.94 -24.00
CA ILE A 184 3.24 7.70 -24.69
C ILE A 184 2.22 7.03 -23.80
N GLN A 185 1.00 6.85 -24.30
CA GLN A 185 -0.06 6.16 -23.57
C GLN A 185 0.42 4.79 -23.08
N THR A 186 0.45 4.63 -21.76
CA THR A 186 0.94 3.44 -21.06
C THR A 186 -0.19 2.59 -20.50
N SER A 187 -1.44 3.05 -20.59
CA SER A 187 -2.62 2.34 -20.10
C SER A 187 -3.80 2.43 -21.06
N TYR A 188 -4.62 1.37 -21.05
CA TYR A 188 -5.82 1.22 -21.85
C TYR A 188 -7.07 1.60 -21.08
N LEU A 189 -7.16 1.11 -19.84
CA LEU A 189 -8.26 1.40 -18.95
C LEU A 189 -7.84 2.48 -17.97
N GLU A 190 -8.71 3.46 -17.78
CA GLU A 190 -8.46 4.46 -16.77
C GLU A 190 -8.42 3.80 -15.40
N ILE A 191 -9.28 2.84 -15.12
CA ILE A 191 -9.42 2.18 -13.81
C ILE A 191 -8.30 1.18 -13.44
N GLU A 192 -7.29 0.94 -14.29
CA GLU A 192 -6.17 0.03 -13.99
C GLU A 192 -5.52 0.20 -12.59
N PRO A 193 -5.13 1.42 -12.13
CA PRO A 193 -4.54 1.61 -10.81
C PRO A 193 -5.47 1.15 -9.68
N PHE A 194 -6.78 1.39 -9.80
CA PHE A 194 -7.76 0.94 -8.83
C PHE A 194 -7.83 -0.59 -8.79
N ILE A 195 -7.81 -1.25 -9.95
CA ILE A 195 -7.80 -2.72 -10.05
C ILE A 195 -6.54 -3.29 -9.38
N PHE A 196 -5.37 -2.70 -9.63
CA PHE A 196 -4.11 -3.13 -8.99
C PHE A 196 -4.16 -2.96 -7.48
N ILE A 197 -4.52 -1.78 -6.98
CA ILE A 197 -4.63 -1.50 -5.53
C ILE A 197 -5.59 -2.49 -4.88
N CYS A 198 -6.79 -2.70 -5.44
CA CYS A 198 -7.78 -3.62 -4.90
C CYS A 198 -7.27 -5.06 -4.89
N ALA A 199 -6.69 -5.54 -6.00
CA ALA A 199 -6.18 -6.91 -6.08
C ALA A 199 -5.07 -7.16 -5.05
N MET A 200 -4.14 -6.21 -4.91
CA MET A 200 -3.03 -6.26 -3.96
C MET A 200 -3.50 -6.19 -2.51
N PHE A 201 -4.42 -5.28 -2.21
CA PHE A 201 -5.02 -5.15 -0.88
C PHE A 201 -5.78 -6.42 -0.50
N LEU A 202 -6.66 -6.93 -1.37
CA LEU A 202 -7.44 -8.15 -1.11
C LEU A 202 -6.52 -9.36 -0.96
N GLY A 203 -5.48 -9.43 -1.79
CA GLY A 203 -4.38 -10.38 -1.67
C GLY A 203 -3.81 -10.43 -0.27
N ARG A 204 -3.29 -9.29 0.20
CA ARG A 204 -2.77 -9.17 1.56
C ARG A 204 -3.83 -9.50 2.61
N PHE A 205 -5.02 -8.91 2.50
CA PHE A 205 -6.09 -9.04 3.46
C PHE A 205 -6.52 -10.50 3.69
N PHE A 206 -6.61 -11.30 2.62
CA PHE A 206 -7.06 -12.69 2.70
C PHE A 206 -5.93 -13.70 2.86
N ILE A 207 -4.73 -13.41 2.34
CA ILE A 207 -3.63 -14.38 2.29
C ILE A 207 -2.67 -14.19 3.47
N PHE A 208 -2.41 -12.96 3.94
CA PHE A 208 -1.38 -12.69 4.96
C PHE A 208 -1.88 -13.03 6.37
N ASN A 209 -1.46 -14.19 6.89
CA ASN A 209 -1.71 -14.67 8.24
C ASN A 209 -0.48 -14.47 9.13
N GLU A 210 -0.24 -13.23 9.55
CA GLU A 210 0.89 -12.86 10.41
C GLU A 210 1.01 -13.77 11.63
N PHE A 211 -0.06 -13.87 12.43
CA PHE A 211 -0.06 -14.67 13.67
C PHE A 211 0.13 -16.16 13.42
N GLY A 212 -0.50 -16.71 12.38
CA GLY A 212 -0.36 -18.12 12.05
C GLY A 212 1.08 -18.49 11.68
N LEU A 213 1.73 -17.65 10.86
CA LEU A 213 3.13 -17.88 10.52
C LEU A 213 4.06 -17.61 11.71
N ALA A 214 3.82 -16.53 12.47
CA ALA A 214 4.58 -16.24 13.67
C ALA A 214 4.52 -17.38 14.69
N LYS A 215 3.35 -18.00 14.89
CA LYS A 215 3.18 -19.17 15.76
C LYS A 215 4.08 -20.34 15.34
N ILE A 216 4.17 -20.61 14.05
CA ILE A 216 5.02 -21.68 13.50
C ILE A 216 6.50 -21.36 13.69
N LEU A 217 6.91 -20.12 13.40
CA LEU A 217 8.31 -19.69 13.44
C LEU A 217 8.84 -19.58 14.87
N TYR A 218 8.07 -18.97 15.77
CA TYR A 218 8.47 -18.70 17.15
C TYR A 218 8.06 -19.80 18.14
N LYS A 219 7.26 -20.79 17.72
CA LYS A 219 6.85 -21.97 18.50
C LYS A 219 6.17 -21.65 19.84
N PHE A 220 5.25 -20.68 19.84
CA PHE A 220 4.39 -20.36 20.99
C PHE A 220 2.95 -20.83 20.80
#